data_AF-A0A9E4H419-F1
#
_entry.id   AF-A0A9E4H419-F1
#
_cell.length_a   1.000
_cell.length_b   1.000
_cell.length_c   1.000
_cell.angle_alpha   90.00
_cell.angle_beta   90.00
_cell.angle_gamma   90.00
#
_symmetry.space_group_name_H-M   'P 1'
#
loop_
_entity.id
_entity.type
_entity.pdbx_description
1 polymer ?
#
loop_
_entity_poly.entity_id
_entity_poly.type
_entity_poly.pdbx_seq_one_letter_code
_entity_poly.pdbx_strand_id
1 'polypeptide(L)'
;MYERCSHCDLKYEMEPAFWYGSMYAAYGLAVAVSMAMFIATEVLFELSITEYLIYNGIVLVVLIPVLWRASRLIWINLFVSYKADFDRMGQ
;
A
#
# COMPACT_ATOMS: atom_id res chain seq x y z
N MET A 1 18.44 -7.78 13.89
CA MET A 1 17.94 -7.28 12.58
C MET A 1 19.14 -6.68 11.88
N TYR A 2 19.47 -7.09 10.66
CA TYR A 2 20.58 -6.45 9.93
C TYR A 2 20.16 -5.01 9.60
N GLU A 3 21.02 -4.03 9.82
CA GLU A 3 20.70 -2.62 9.51
C GLU A 3 20.69 -2.36 8.01
N ARG A 4 21.45 -3.16 7.27
CA ARG A 4 21.67 -3.05 5.83
C ARG A 4 21.56 -4.41 5.16
N CYS A 5 21.11 -4.43 3.92
CA CYS A 5 21.04 -5.64 3.11
C CYS A 5 22.46 -6.12 2.77
N SER A 6 22.74 -7.41 2.93
CA SER A 6 24.05 -8.02 2.63
C SER A 6 24.40 -8.06 1.15
N HIS A 7 23.42 -7.92 0.25
CA HIS A 7 23.60 -7.99 -1.20
C HIS A 7 23.67 -6.61 -1.87
N CYS A 8 22.98 -5.61 -1.30
CA CYS A 8 22.87 -4.29 -1.92
C CYS A 8 23.23 -3.12 -1.02
N ASP A 9 23.67 -3.39 0.22
CA ASP A 9 24.01 -2.40 1.26
C ASP A 9 22.88 -1.40 1.56
N LEU A 10 21.65 -1.70 1.10
CA LEU A 10 20.49 -0.85 1.31
C LEU A 10 20.13 -0.87 2.80
N LYS A 11 20.09 0.31 3.41
CA LYS A 11 19.62 0.49 4.79
C LYS A 11 18.12 0.23 4.84
N TYR A 12 17.70 -0.76 5.64
CA TYR A 12 16.28 -1.14 5.74
C TYR A 12 15.40 -0.01 6.32
N GLU A 13 16.00 0.87 7.11
CA GLU A 13 15.36 2.07 7.65
C GLU A 13 16.23 3.28 7.31
N MET A 14 15.86 4.03 6.28
CA MET A 14 16.56 5.27 5.90
C MET A 14 16.46 6.31 7.01
N GLU A 15 15.26 6.50 7.56
CA GLU A 15 14.93 7.44 8.65
C GLU A 15 14.16 6.71 9.76
N PRO A 16 14.38 7.05 11.05
CA PRO A 16 13.54 6.55 12.13
C PRO A 16 12.11 7.05 11.86
N ALA A 17 11.17 6.13 11.63
CA ALA A 17 9.78 6.37 11.19
C ALA A 17 9.48 6.31 9.68
N PHE A 18 10.39 5.87 8.81
CA PHE A 18 10.12 5.73 7.36
C PHE A 18 8.82 4.97 7.03
N TRP A 19 8.48 3.93 7.80
CA TRP A 19 7.29 3.11 7.58
C TRP A 19 5.97 3.77 7.98
N TYR A 20 5.97 4.89 8.72
CA TYR A 20 4.73 5.61 9.04
C TYR A 20 4.10 6.19 7.78
N GLY A 21 4.91 6.64 6.81
CA GLY A 21 4.42 7.09 5.52
C GLY A 21 3.68 5.99 4.74
N SER A 22 4.13 4.74 4.86
CA SER A 22 3.41 3.58 4.30
C SER A 22 2.04 3.35 4.95
N MET A 23 1.76 3.87 6.15
CA MET A 23 0.40 3.82 6.70
C MET A 23 -0.52 4.82 5.99
N TYR A 24 -0.02 6.02 5.64
CA TYR A 24 -0.78 7.01 4.87
C TYR A 24 -1.09 6.51 3.44
N ALA A 25 -0.14 5.83 2.80
CA ALA A 25 -0.41 5.20 1.49
C ALA A 25 -1.50 4.11 1.58
N ALA A 26 -1.58 3.37 2.68
CA ALA A 26 -2.63 2.37 2.89
C ALA A 26 -4.01 3.03 3.07
N TYR A 27 -4.06 4.18 3.76
CA TYR A 27 -5.27 4.98 3.86
C TYR A 27 -5.73 5.49 2.50
N GLY A 28 -4.82 6.02 1.68
CA GLY A 28 -5.13 6.44 0.31
C GLY A 28 -5.70 5.30 -0.55
N LEU A 29 -5.12 4.10 -0.44
CA LEU A 29 -5.65 2.91 -1.11
C LEU A 29 -7.05 2.52 -0.62
N ALA A 30 -7.27 2.54 0.70
CA ALA A 30 -8.59 2.22 1.27
C ALA A 30 -9.66 3.20 0.79
N VAL A 31 -9.35 4.50 0.75
CA VAL A 31 -10.26 5.54 0.21
C VAL A 31 -10.55 5.29 -1.27
N ALA A 32 -9.53 4.94 -2.08
CA ALA A 32 -9.72 4.62 -3.49
C ALA A 32 -10.64 3.39 -3.69
N VAL A 33 -10.46 2.34 -2.89
CA VAL A 33 -11.34 1.15 -2.90
C VAL A 33 -12.77 1.53 -2.52
N SER A 34 -12.95 2.33 -1.46
CA SER A 34 -14.30 2.75 -1.05
C SER A 34 -14.99 3.62 -2.08
N MET A 35 -14.26 4.55 -2.70
CA MET A 35 -14.79 5.40 -3.77
C MET A 35 -15.21 4.57 -4.99
N ALA A 36 -14.36 3.65 -5.43
CA ALA A 36 -14.68 2.75 -6.54
C ALA A 36 -15.91 1.89 -6.25
N MET A 37 -16.03 1.41 -5.00
CA MET A 37 -17.16 0.59 -4.60
C MET A 37 -18.45 1.41 -4.50
N PHE A 38 -18.39 2.65 -4.00
CA PHE A 38 -19.54 3.56 -3.97
C PHE A 38 -20.09 3.83 -5.38
N ILE A 39 -19.20 4.15 -6.32
CA ILE A 39 -19.59 4.37 -7.73
C ILE A 39 -20.20 3.09 -8.31
N ALA A 40 -19.61 1.92 -8.03
CA ALA A 40 -20.14 0.65 -8.51
C ALA A 40 -21.54 0.34 -7.96
N THR A 41 -21.80 0.62 -6.68
CA THR A 41 -23.11 0.37 -6.07
C THR A 41 -24.19 1.32 -6.56
N GLU A 42 -23.86 2.60 -6.75
CA GLU A 42 -24.80 3.60 -7.28
C GLU A 42 -25.16 3.33 -8.75
N VAL A 43 -24.19 2.93 -9.57
CA VAL A 43 -24.43 2.72 -11.02
C VAL A 43 -25.07 1.37 -11.33
N LEU A 44 -24.77 0.31 -10.56
CA LEU A 44 -25.16 -1.05 -10.92
C LEU A 44 -26.30 -1.63 -10.07
N PHE A 45 -26.46 -1.21 -8.82
CA PHE A 45 -27.27 -1.94 -7.84
C PHE A 45 -28.29 -1.08 -7.06
N GLU A 46 -28.27 0.25 -7.21
CA GLU A 46 -29.17 1.19 -6.50
C GLU A 46 -29.31 0.88 -5.00
N LEU A 47 -28.19 0.51 -4.35
CA LEU A 47 -28.19 0.11 -2.95
C LEU A 47 -28.48 1.28 -2.02
N SER A 48 -29.14 1.01 -0.89
CA SER A 48 -29.28 2.02 0.15
C SER A 48 -27.93 2.36 0.78
N ILE A 49 -27.80 3.59 1.30
CA ILE A 49 -26.56 4.06 1.97
C ILE A 49 -26.13 3.10 3.09
N THR A 50 -27.10 2.57 3.86
CA THR A 50 -26.81 1.64 4.95
C THR A 50 -26.21 0.33 4.46
N GLU A 51 -26.72 -0.23 3.37
CA GLU A 51 -26.19 -1.47 2.77
C GLU A 51 -24.80 -1.26 2.19
N TYR A 52 -24.58 -0.12 1.52
CA TYR A 52 -23.25 0.27 1.03
C TYR A 52 -22.23 0.32 2.18
N LEU A 53 -22.58 0.97 3.30
CA LEU A 53 -21.66 1.09 4.44
C LEU A 53 -21.28 -0.28 5.03
N ILE A 54 -22.26 -1.19 5.15
CA ILE A 54 -22.02 -2.54 5.67
C ILE A 54 -21.10 -3.32 4.71
N TYR A 55 -21.42 -3.32 3.42
CA TYR A 55 -20.63 -4.03 2.42
C TYR A 55 -19.21 -3.43 2.29
N ASN A 56 -19.08 -2.10 2.39
CA ASN A 56 -17.79 -1.41 2.38
C ASN A 56 -16.91 -1.83 3.56
N GLY A 57 -17.50 -1.86 4.76
CA GLY A 57 -16.81 -2.33 5.95
C GLY A 57 -16.30 -3.77 5.80
N ILE A 58 -17.13 -4.67 5.28
CA ILE A 58 -16.74 -6.07 5.06
C ILE A 58 -15.61 -6.16 4.04
N VAL A 59 -15.74 -5.50 2.89
CA VAL A 59 -14.72 -5.50 1.83
C VAL A 59 -13.39 -4.96 2.34
N LEU A 60 -13.40 -3.84 3.06
CA LEU A 60 -12.18 -3.27 3.63
C LEU A 60 -11.52 -4.22 4.62
N VAL A 61 -12.29 -4.84 5.54
CA VAL A 61 -11.75 -5.80 6.51
C VAL A 61 -11.09 -6.99 5.83
N VAL A 62 -11.74 -7.54 4.80
CA VAL A 62 -11.18 -8.65 4.00
C VAL A 62 -9.92 -8.20 3.24
N LEU A 63 -9.88 -6.95 2.78
CA LEU A 63 -8.75 -6.40 2.02
C LEU A 63 -7.62 -5.83 2.89
N ILE A 64 -7.76 -5.71 4.22
CA ILE A 64 -6.69 -5.27 5.14
C ILE A 64 -5.32 -5.91 4.82
N PRO A 65 -5.18 -7.25 4.74
CA PRO A 65 -3.88 -7.87 4.48
C PRO A 65 -3.29 -7.48 3.12
N VAL A 66 -4.15 -7.26 2.12
CA VAL A 66 -3.73 -6.85 0.77
C VAL A 66 -3.31 -5.38 0.78
N LEU A 67 -4.12 -4.49 1.35
CA LEU A 67 -3.85 -3.05 1.46
C LEU A 67 -2.53 -2.78 2.19
N TRP A 68 -2.26 -3.52 3.27
CA TRP A 68 -1.02 -3.37 4.04
C TRP A 68 0.22 -3.79 3.24
N ARG A 69 0.14 -4.90 2.49
CA ARG A 69 1.24 -5.36 1.64
C ARG A 69 1.47 -4.42 0.46
N ALA A 70 0.39 -4.06 -0.25
CA ALA A 70 0.44 -3.15 -1.39
C ALA A 70 1.02 -1.79 -0.98
N SER A 71 0.59 -1.26 0.17
CA SER A 71 1.09 0.02 0.64
C SER A 71 2.60 0.02 0.90
N ARG A 72 3.13 -1.03 1.54
CA ARG A 72 4.58 -1.15 1.75
C ARG A 72 5.35 -1.25 0.43
N LEU A 73 4.80 -1.96 -0.56
CA LEU A 73 5.42 -2.10 -1.88
C LEU A 73 5.42 -0.78 -2.66
N ILE A 74 4.30 -0.06 -2.64
CA ILE A 74 4.17 1.27 -3.28
C ILE A 74 5.12 2.25 -2.59
N TRP A 75 5.12 2.28 -1.26
CA TRP A 75 5.98 3.18 -0.49
C TRP A 75 7.46 2.95 -0.81
N ILE A 76 7.93 1.70 -0.81
CA ILE A 76 9.32 1.41 -1.20
C ILE A 76 9.60 1.86 -2.63
N ASN A 77 8.71 1.57 -3.61
CA ASN A 77 8.93 1.96 -5.00
C ASN A 77 8.97 3.48 -5.21
N LEU A 78 8.26 4.26 -4.38
CA LEU A 78 8.29 5.72 -4.46
C LEU A 78 9.63 6.31 -4.02
N PHE A 79 10.29 5.71 -3.02
CA PHE A 79 11.53 6.24 -2.42
C PHE A 79 12.80 5.49 -2.84
N VAL A 80 12.67 4.25 -3.31
CA VAL A 80 13.76 3.40 -3.75
C VAL A 80 13.52 3.05 -5.21
N SER A 81 14.18 3.79 -6.10
CA SER A 81 14.12 3.49 -7.53
C SER A 81 14.81 2.16 -7.84
N TYR A 82 14.14 1.36 -8.67
CA TYR A 82 14.70 0.11 -9.16
C TYR A 82 15.96 0.38 -10.00
N LYS A 83 17.10 -0.17 -9.57
CA LYS A 83 18.35 -0.17 -10.34
C LYS A 83 18.43 -1.48 -11.13
N ALA A 84 18.28 -1.42 -12.45
CA ALA A 84 18.39 -2.58 -13.33
C ALA A 84 19.84 -3.11 -13.44
N ASP A 85 20.83 -2.21 -13.37
CA ASP A 85 22.26 -2.55 -13.29
C ASP A 85 22.68 -2.80 -11.83
N PHE A 86 22.36 -3.99 -11.31
CA PHE A 86 22.91 -4.44 -10.03
C PHE A 86 24.31 -5.07 -10.15
N ASP A 87 24.78 -5.32 -11.37
CA ASP A 87 25.99 -6.11 -11.65
C ASP A 87 27.30 -5.29 -11.66
N ARG A 88 27.26 -3.98 -11.34
CA ARG A 88 28.44 -3.09 -11.37
C ARG A 88 28.58 -2.13 -10.19
N MET A 89 28.12 -2.51 -8.98
CA MET A 89 28.49 -1.78 -7.76
C MET A 89 29.41 -2.62 -6.89
N GLY A 90 30.51 -3.05 -7.53
CA GLY A 90 31.70 -3.65 -6.93
C GLY A 90 32.96 -2.95 -7.47
N GLN A 91 32.94 -1.62 -7.57
CA GLN A 91 34.11 -0.74 -7.65
C GLN A 91 33.84 0.51 -6.83
#